data_AF-A0A4Y2M9B4-F1
#
_entry.id   AF-A0A4Y2M9B4-F1
#
_cell.length_a   1.000
_cell.length_b   1.000
_cell.length_c   1.000
_cell.angle_alpha   90.00
_cell.angle_beta   90.00
_cell.angle_gamma   90.00
#
_symmetry.space_group_name_H-M   'P 1'
#
loop_
_entity.id
_entity.type
_entity.pdbx_description
1 polymer ?
#
loop_
_entity_poly.entity_id
_entity_poly.type
_entity_poly.pdbx_seq_one_letter_code
_entity_poly.pdbx_strand_id
1 'polypeptide(L)' 'MKEVYGELCIAQCTLFRWCQRYEAGRVNIKDFPRPGQAHVLINSAVYELIRQNPRITTREIAVELST' A
#
# COMPACT_ATOMS: atom_id res chain seq x y z
N MET A 1 4.54 -5.87 29.41
CA MET A 1 4.90 -6.10 27.99
C MET A 1 6.33 -6.59 27.81
N LYS A 2 7.34 -5.91 28.36
CA LYS A 2 8.72 -6.40 28.35
C LYS A 2 8.90 -7.75 29.08
N GLU A 3 8.10 -8.02 30.13
CA GLU A 3 8.11 -9.32 30.83
C GLU A 3 7.62 -10.50 29.97
N VAL A 4 6.72 -10.24 29.01
CA VAL A 4 6.13 -11.29 28.15
C VAL A 4 6.87 -11.42 26.82
N TYR A 5 7.31 -10.30 26.25
CA TYR A 5 7.93 -10.25 24.92
C TYR A 5 9.45 -10.00 24.94
N GLY A 6 10.05 -9.74 26.10
CA GLY A 6 11.49 -9.51 26.23
C GLY A 6 11.99 -8.39 25.32
N GLU A 7 13.03 -8.68 24.54
CA GLU A 7 13.62 -7.78 23.53
C GLU A 7 12.74 -7.57 22.29
N LEU A 8 11.80 -8.49 22.01
CA LEU A 8 10.82 -8.35 20.94
C LEU A 8 9.66 -7.42 21.33
N CYS A 9 9.73 -6.77 22.50
CA CYS A 9 8.71 -5.87 22.97
C CYS A 9 8.62 -4.63 22.06
N ILE A 10 7.49 -4.50 21.38
CA ILE A 10 7.15 -3.30 20.61
C ILE A 10 7.05 -2.10 21.57
N ALA A 11 7.50 -0.93 21.12
CA ALA A 11 7.38 0.30 21.90
C ALA A 11 5.94 0.56 22.36
N GLN A 12 5.77 1.02 23.61
CA GLN A 12 4.45 1.23 24.23
C GLN A 12 3.55 2.16 23.39
N CYS A 13 4.13 3.16 22.73
CA CYS A 13 3.40 4.06 21.83
C CYS A 13 2.74 3.33 20.64
N THR A 14 3.36 2.27 20.14
CA THR A 14 2.78 1.46 19.06
C THR A 14 1.63 0.61 19.58
N LEU A 15 1.77 0.01 20.76
CA LEU A 15 0.68 -0.75 21.39
C LEU A 15 -0.55 0.10 21.67
N PHE A 16 -0.35 1.30 22.24
CA PHE A 16 -1.46 2.21 22.52
C PHE A 16 -2.23 2.59 21.25
N ARG A 17 -1.51 2.87 20.16
CA ARG A 17 -2.08 3.14 18.84
C ARG A 17 -2.81 1.93 18.24
N TRP A 18 -2.38 0.71 18.53
CA TRP A 18 -3.11 -0.50 18.14
C TRP A 18 -4.40 -0.67 18.94
N CYS A 19 -4.38 -0.45 20.27
CA CYS A 19 -5.58 -0.51 21.11
C CYS A 19 -6.66 0.48 20.65
N GLN A 20 -6.28 1.73 20.41
CA GLN A 20 -7.19 2.76 19.90
C GLN A 20 -7.84 2.36 18.56
N ARG A 21 -7.08 1.70 17.68
CA ARG A 21 -7.62 1.22 16.40
C ARG A 21 -8.63 0.09 16.60
N TYR A 22 -8.33 -0.87 17.47
CA TYR A 22 -9.27 -1.95 17.80
C TYR A 22 -10.55 -1.42 18.46
N GLU A 23 -10.43 -0.47 19.40
CA GLU A 23 -11.58 0.19 20.04
C GLU A 23 -12.47 0.94 19.03
N ALA A 24 -11.87 1.51 17.98
CA ALA A 24 -12.59 2.12 16.86
C ALA A 24 -13.24 1.09 15.90
N GLY A 25 -13.34 -0.18 16.28
CA GLY A 25 -13.97 -1.25 15.50
C GLY A 25 -13.07 -1.81 14.39
N ARG A 26 -11.77 -1.49 14.36
CA ARG A 26 -10.84 -2.04 13.37
C ARG A 26 -10.46 -3.47 13.72
N VAL A 27 -11.23 -4.43 13.20
CA VAL A 27 -11.00 -5.87 13.43
C VAL A 27 -9.91 -6.46 12.54
N ASN A 28 -9.58 -5.78 11.42
CA ASN A 28 -8.60 -6.30 10.47
C ASN A 28 -7.16 -6.06 10.97
N ILE A 29 -6.46 -7.17 11.20
CA ILE A 29 -5.07 -7.23 11.66
C ILE A 29 -4.08 -6.95 10.51
N LYS A 30 -4.50 -7.14 9.25
CA LYS A 30 -3.65 -6.89 8.10
C LYS A 30 -3.31 -5.40 7.97
N ASP A 31 -2.12 -5.14 7.46
CA ASP A 31 -1.70 -3.80 7.09
C ASP A 31 -2.63 -3.25 6.00
N PHE A 32 -3.05 -2.00 6.17
CA PHE A 32 -3.70 -1.28 5.09
C PHE A 32 -2.67 -0.95 4.00
N PRO A 33 -3.12 -0.78 2.75
CA PRO A 33 -2.26 -0.23 1.72
C PRO A 33 -1.64 1.07 2.23
N ARG A 34 -0.33 1.20 2.05
CA ARG A 34 0.39 2.40 2.47
C ARG A 34 -0.15 3.57 1.64
N PRO A 35 -0.48 4.72 2.24
CA PRO A 35 -0.81 5.92 1.47
C PRO A 35 0.37 6.21 0.54
N GLY A 36 0.12 6.13 -0.77
CA GLY A 36 1.15 6.13 -1.82
C GLY A 36 1.06 4.95 -2.79
N GLN A 37 0.38 3.86 -2.42
CA GLN A 37 0.14 2.75 -3.34
C GLN A 37 -1.18 2.94 -4.11
N ALA A 38 -1.16 3.92 -5.01
CA ALA A 38 -2.21 4.12 -6.01
C ALA A 38 -1.71 3.61 -7.36
N HIS A 39 -1.68 2.28 -7.58
CA HIS A 39 -1.31 1.76 -8.91
C HIS A 39 -1.79 0.34 -9.23
N VAL A 40 -2.89 -0.14 -8.64
CA VAL A 40 -3.49 -1.39 -9.16
C VAL A 40 -4.21 -1.10 -10.49
N LEU A 41 -4.90 0.04 -10.60
CA LEU A 41 -5.66 0.38 -11.80
C LEU A 41 -4.77 0.78 -12.99
N ILE A 42 -3.69 1.52 -12.74
CA ILE A 42 -2.84 2.06 -13.82
C ILE A 42 -1.97 0.97 -14.47
N ASN A 43 -1.63 -0.10 -13.74
CA ASN A 43 -0.90 -1.22 -14.32
C ASN A 43 -1.66 -1.85 -15.49
N SER A 44 -2.99 -2.05 -15.40
CA SER A 44 -3.75 -2.72 -16.46
C SER A 44 -3.73 -1.95 -17.80
N ALA A 45 -3.99 -0.64 -17.77
CA ALA A 45 -3.94 0.22 -18.94
C ALA A 45 -2.52 0.31 -19.53
N VAL A 46 -1.49 0.40 -18.67
CA VAL A 46 -0.09 0.36 -19.11
C VAL A 46 0.23 -0.98 -19.79
N TYR A 47 -0.21 -2.10 -19.23
CA TYR A 47 0.00 -3.43 -19.82
C TYR A 47 -0.69 -3.58 -21.18
N GLU A 48 -1.89 -3.04 -21.34
CA GLU A 48 -2.61 -3.05 -22.62
C GLU A 48 -1.89 -2.21 -23.69
N LEU A 49 -1.40 -1.03 -23.33
CA LEU A 49 -0.61 -0.16 -24.23
C LEU A 49 0.69 -0.83 -24.69
N ILE A 50 1.42 -1.48 -23.78
CA ILE A 50 2.63 -2.24 -24.11
C ILE A 50 2.31 -3.46 -25.00
N ARG A 51 1.17 -4.12 -24.76
CA ARG A 51 0.73 -5.25 -25.59
C ARG A 51 0.38 -4.83 -27.01
N GLN A 52 -0.23 -3.66 -27.18
CA GLN A 52 -0.58 -3.12 -28.50
C GLN A 52 0.65 -2.59 -29.25
N ASN A 53 1.55 -1.91 -28.56
CA ASN A 53 2.76 -1.33 -29.13
C ASN A 53 4.00 -1.63 -28.27
N PRO A 54 4.73 -2.73 -28.56
CA PRO A 54 5.91 -3.11 -27.77
C PRO A 54 7.07 -2.11 -27.80
N ARG A 55 7.04 -1.12 -28.72
CA ARG A 55 8.05 -0.06 -28.85
C ARG A 55 7.60 1.29 -28.29
N ILE A 56 6.45 1.34 -27.62
CA ILE A 56 5.92 2.58 -27.06
C ILE A 56 6.89 3.17 -26.03
N THR A 57 7.11 4.47 -26.09
CA THR A 57 8.01 5.19 -25.20
C THR A 57 7.27 5.68 -23.95
N THR A 58 8.00 5.88 -22.85
CA THR A 58 7.41 6.38 -21.59
C THR A 58 6.69 7.73 -21.77
N ARG A 59 7.11 8.56 -22.73
CA ARG A 59 6.43 9.83 -23.04
C ARG A 59 5.07 9.63 -23.69
N GLU A 60 4.96 8.69 -24.63
CA GLU A 60 3.71 8.35 -25.29
C GLU A 60 2.73 7.71 -24.29
N ILE A 61 3.22 6.80 -23.43
CA ILE A 61 2.42 6.23 -22.33
C ILE A 61 1.89 7.34 -21.41
N ALA A 62 2.74 8.32 -21.04
CA ALA A 62 2.34 9.42 -20.17
C ALA A 62 1.27 10.32 -20.82
N VAL A 63 1.35 10.55 -22.14
CA VAL A 63 0.33 11.30 -22.89
C VAL A 63 -0.99 10.54 -22.92
N GLU A 64 -0.96 9.25 -23.21
CA GLU A 64 -2.14 8.41 -23.39
C GLU A 64 -2.88 8.07 -22.09
N LEU A 65 -2.16 8.08 -20.95
CA LEU A 65 -2.75 7.90 -19.62
C LEU A 65 -3.16 9.21 -18.93
N SER A 66 -2.82 10.37 -19.50
CA SER A 66 -3.19 11.69 -18.96
C SER A 66 -4.50 12.24 -19.54
N THR A 67 -5.14 11.48 -20.43
CA THR A 67 -6.47 11.76 -21.03
C THR A 67 -7.57 10.94 -20.38
#